data_AF-A0A3D9HLE8-F1
#
_entry.id   AF-A0A3D9HLE8-F1
#
_cell.length_a   1.000
_cell.length_b   1.000
_cell.length_c   1.000
_cell.angle_alpha   90.00
_cell.angle_beta   90.00
_cell.angle_gamma   90.00
#
_symmetry.space_group_name_H-M   'P 1'
#
loop_
_entity.id
_entity.type
_entity.pdbx_description
1 polymer ?
#
loop_
_entity_poly.entity_id
_entity_poly.type
_entity_poly.pdbx_seq_one_letter_code
_entity_poly.pdbx_strand_id
1 'polypeptide(L)'
;MTKEQKDNLFVLVKSLSKSEKRQFKLYVGRLGVNEDSKFLLLFNILDKLPKYDEATILKKGIVKKQQLSNLKAHLYKQILISLRLNPSHQDVRIQIREQLDFATILYHKGLYKQSLKILDKAKNMAIAHEEKNIAYEIVELEKIIESQYITRSLSNRADELTVQAKELSVQNVVASKLSNLSLQLYGLFLKTGYVKNDAEHKRITDYFNARLPKYDINDLGFREKLWLYKAHLWYSFLIQDFLSCYKYALKWVTLFYDYQDMIKLNPVFFLRGNHYLLEALFYLRKHEKFKEYLEKLESVTKEKWFPIDDNVDGLAFLYIYTNKLNLHFIEGSFEQGVPLIDEVLEQLKTYKDRIDEHHIMVFYYKIASMYFGAGNNRECIQFLDKIISNKSLQMREDLLCFSRILNLVAHYEAGLDYNLDVLIKSTYKFLIKMEDLYEVQKEFIKFLRGLGDIYPHEVKNEFIKLHKKLKEFEDDSYQSRAFLYLDIISWLESKIENKPIASVIREKFEQNLIEN
;
A
#
# COMPACT_ATOMS: atom_id res chain seq x y z
N MET A 1 16.94 -18.38 -9.57
CA MET A 1 17.20 -17.28 -10.52
C MET A 1 18.00 -16.22 -9.80
N THR A 2 19.16 -15.85 -10.35
CA THR A 2 19.96 -14.70 -9.92
C THR A 2 19.08 -13.45 -10.00
N LYS A 3 18.97 -12.68 -8.90
CA LYS A 3 18.29 -11.38 -8.88
C LYS A 3 18.81 -10.55 -10.06
N GLU A 4 17.96 -10.27 -11.06
CA GLU A 4 18.30 -9.30 -12.11
C GLU A 4 18.67 -7.99 -11.38
N GLN A 5 19.94 -7.61 -11.44
CA GLN A 5 20.42 -6.39 -10.80
C GLN A 5 19.85 -5.22 -11.61
N LYS A 6 18.71 -4.69 -11.16
CA LYS A 6 18.05 -3.54 -11.79
C LYS A 6 18.99 -2.34 -11.70
N ASP A 7 19.50 -1.87 -12.85
CA ASP A 7 20.27 -0.62 -12.91
C ASP A 7 19.31 0.57 -12.71
N ASN A 8 19.54 1.36 -11.65
CA ASN A 8 18.65 2.44 -11.24
C ASN A 8 18.44 3.51 -12.34
N LEU A 9 19.48 3.78 -13.13
CA LEU A 9 19.39 4.74 -14.22
C LEU A 9 18.54 4.18 -15.37
N PHE A 10 18.73 2.91 -15.72
CA PHE A 10 17.90 2.26 -16.73
C PHE A 10 16.42 2.28 -16.33
N VAL A 11 16.10 1.99 -15.07
CA VAL A 11 14.73 2.08 -14.55
C VAL A 11 14.17 3.50 -14.72
N LEU A 12 14.92 4.54 -14.32
CA LEU A 12 14.49 5.92 -14.48
C LEU A 12 14.27 6.30 -15.95
N VAL A 13 15.18 5.93 -16.86
CA VAL A 13 15.02 6.23 -18.31
C VAL A 13 13.78 5.55 -18.88
N LYS A 14 13.46 4.35 -18.41
CA LYS A 14 12.28 3.60 -18.84
C LYS A 14 10.96 4.11 -18.26
N SER A 15 10.98 4.76 -17.09
CA SER A 15 9.77 5.37 -16.52
C SER A 15 9.37 6.66 -17.23
N LEU A 16 10.28 7.33 -17.94
CA LEU A 16 9.95 8.58 -18.64
C LEU A 16 8.89 8.38 -19.75
N SER A 17 7.89 9.23 -19.76
CA SER A 17 6.94 9.40 -20.85
C SER A 17 7.59 9.95 -22.12
N LYS A 18 6.89 9.86 -23.26
CA LYS A 18 7.37 10.40 -24.54
C LYS A 18 7.63 11.92 -24.47
N SER A 19 6.78 12.65 -23.75
CA SER A 19 6.93 14.10 -23.54
C SER A 19 8.15 14.43 -22.69
N GLU A 20 8.36 13.72 -21.58
CA GLU A 20 9.53 13.92 -20.71
C GLU A 20 10.84 13.58 -21.43
N LYS A 21 10.87 12.48 -22.21
CA LYS A 21 12.02 12.12 -23.04
C LYS A 21 12.35 13.22 -24.05
N ARG A 22 11.33 13.82 -24.67
CA ARG A 22 11.50 14.94 -25.59
C ARG A 22 12.03 16.18 -24.87
N GLN A 23 11.45 16.53 -23.71
CA GLN A 23 11.89 17.66 -22.91
C GLN A 23 13.35 17.50 -22.47
N PHE A 24 13.73 16.31 -22.00
CA PHE A 24 15.12 16.03 -21.61
C PHE A 24 16.08 16.26 -22.77
N LYS A 25 15.75 15.77 -23.98
CA LYS A 25 16.57 16.02 -25.18
C LYS A 25 16.71 17.51 -25.51
N LEU A 26 15.64 18.29 -25.34
CA LEU A 26 15.67 19.75 -25.53
C LEU A 26 16.48 20.46 -24.44
N TYR A 27 16.34 20.04 -23.18
CA TYR A 27 17.10 20.57 -22.04
C TYR A 27 18.60 20.39 -22.26
N VAL A 28 19.04 19.18 -22.64
CA VAL A 28 20.45 18.89 -22.95
C VAL A 28 20.93 19.69 -24.16
N GLY A 29 20.10 19.83 -25.20
CA GLY A 29 20.44 20.63 -26.39
C GLY A 29 20.70 22.11 -26.12
N ARG A 30 20.21 22.66 -24.99
CA ARG A 30 20.43 24.06 -24.57
C ARG A 30 21.68 24.28 -23.74
N LEU A 31 22.25 23.21 -23.14
CA LEU A 31 23.39 23.34 -22.22
C LEU A 31 24.71 23.62 -22.94
N GLY A 32 24.91 23.06 -24.15
CA GLY A 32 26.02 23.37 -25.05
C GLY A 32 27.41 22.93 -24.54
N VAL A 33 28.09 22.07 -25.34
CA VAL A 33 29.53 21.64 -25.35
C VAL A 33 29.66 20.10 -25.45
N ASN A 34 30.76 19.62 -26.05
CA ASN A 34 31.02 18.23 -26.49
C ASN A 34 30.82 17.09 -25.47
N GLU A 35 30.90 17.33 -24.15
CA GLU A 35 30.61 16.28 -23.14
C GLU A 35 29.12 15.92 -23.07
N ASP A 36 28.25 16.84 -23.51
CA ASP A 36 26.79 16.66 -23.57
C ASP A 36 26.36 15.63 -24.62
N SER A 37 27.20 15.41 -25.64
CA SER A 37 26.98 14.37 -26.65
C SER A 37 27.03 12.96 -26.06
N LYS A 38 27.89 12.73 -25.05
CA LYS A 38 28.16 11.38 -24.51
C LYS A 38 27.03 10.88 -23.62
N PHE A 39 26.50 11.70 -22.72
CA PHE A 39 25.36 11.27 -21.91
C PHE A 39 24.04 11.29 -22.70
N LEU A 40 23.87 12.16 -23.70
CA LEU A 40 22.72 12.07 -24.62
C LEU A 40 22.76 10.77 -25.44
N LEU A 41 23.95 10.35 -25.89
CA LEU A 41 24.13 9.07 -26.55
C LEU A 41 23.82 7.89 -25.62
N LEU A 42 24.32 7.94 -24.37
CA LEU A 42 23.99 6.95 -23.35
C LEU A 42 22.48 6.88 -23.10
N PHE A 43 21.81 8.02 -22.96
CA PHE A 43 20.36 8.09 -22.80
C PHE A 43 19.62 7.42 -23.95
N ASN A 44 19.99 7.73 -25.19
CA ASN A 44 19.36 7.15 -26.38
C ASN A 44 19.59 5.63 -26.47
N ILE A 45 20.71 5.11 -25.97
CA ILE A 45 20.98 3.68 -25.92
C ILE A 45 20.10 3.02 -24.86
N LEU A 46 20.07 3.56 -23.63
CA LEU A 46 19.25 3.04 -22.54
C LEU A 46 17.75 3.08 -22.90
N ASP A 47 17.30 4.13 -23.57
CA ASP A 47 15.91 4.27 -24.04
C ASP A 47 15.53 3.17 -25.05
N LYS A 48 16.45 2.74 -25.91
CA LYS A 48 16.20 1.71 -26.93
C LYS A 48 16.35 0.27 -26.41
N LEU A 49 17.13 0.04 -25.37
CA LEU A 49 17.39 -1.30 -24.86
C LEU A 49 16.15 -1.91 -24.19
N PRO A 50 15.75 -3.16 -24.51
CA PRO A 50 14.60 -3.79 -23.85
C PRO A 50 14.92 -4.21 -22.40
N LYS A 51 16.18 -4.59 -22.15
CA LYS A 51 16.71 -4.93 -20.83
C LYS A 51 18.08 -4.27 -20.65
N TYR A 52 18.44 -4.00 -19.41
CA TYR A 52 19.76 -3.47 -19.10
C TYR A 52 20.85 -4.49 -19.46
N ASP A 53 21.82 -4.07 -20.27
CA ASP A 53 23.01 -4.85 -20.62
C ASP A 53 24.23 -3.92 -20.73
N GLU A 54 25.14 -4.04 -19.76
CA GLU A 54 26.37 -3.24 -19.71
C GLU A 54 27.30 -3.53 -20.89
N ALA A 55 27.36 -4.79 -21.35
CA ALA A 55 28.27 -5.16 -22.44
C ALA A 55 27.86 -4.48 -23.75
N THR A 56 26.56 -4.38 -24.02
CA THR A 56 26.03 -3.66 -25.18
C THR A 56 26.33 -2.16 -25.12
N ILE A 57 26.29 -1.55 -23.94
CA ILE A 57 26.65 -0.13 -23.76
C ILE A 57 28.14 0.09 -24.05
N LEU A 58 29.02 -0.77 -23.51
CA LEU A 58 30.47 -0.66 -23.69
C LEU A 58 30.90 -0.90 -25.14
N LYS A 59 30.24 -1.83 -25.86
CA LYS A 59 30.49 -2.09 -27.29
C LYS A 59 30.24 -0.86 -28.18
N LYS A 60 29.41 0.10 -27.74
CA LYS A 60 29.14 1.34 -28.49
C LYS A 60 30.27 2.38 -28.39
N GLY A 61 31.31 2.13 -27.58
CA GLY A 61 32.53 2.95 -27.56
C GLY A 61 32.36 4.36 -26.97
N ILE A 62 31.26 4.64 -26.26
CA ILE A 62 30.97 5.98 -25.71
C ILE A 62 32.01 6.39 -24.66
N VAL A 63 32.38 5.44 -23.80
CA VAL A 63 33.30 5.62 -22.67
C VAL A 63 34.01 4.31 -22.32
N LYS A 64 35.18 4.41 -21.68
CA LYS A 64 35.85 3.26 -21.06
C LYS A 64 35.03 2.74 -19.87
N LYS A 65 35.16 1.46 -19.53
CA LYS A 65 34.45 0.84 -18.38
C LYS A 65 34.59 1.64 -17.08
N GLN A 66 35.79 2.16 -16.82
CA GLN A 66 36.10 2.98 -15.64
C GLN A 66 35.28 4.30 -15.57
N GLN A 67 34.89 4.86 -16.72
CA GLN A 67 34.17 6.13 -16.81
C GLN A 67 32.65 5.95 -16.88
N LEU A 68 32.16 4.73 -17.13
CA LEU A 68 30.73 4.47 -17.28
C LEU A 68 29.95 4.78 -16.01
N SER A 69 30.48 4.46 -14.84
CA SER A 69 29.79 4.75 -13.56
C SER A 69 29.58 6.26 -13.37
N ASN A 70 30.62 7.07 -13.60
CA ASN A 70 30.52 8.53 -13.52
C ASN A 70 29.55 9.10 -14.56
N LEU A 71 29.58 8.59 -15.79
CA LEU A 71 28.68 9.01 -16.85
C LEU A 71 27.21 8.71 -16.49
N LYS A 72 26.94 7.54 -15.91
CA LYS A 72 25.62 7.17 -15.42
C LYS A 72 25.14 8.08 -14.30
N ALA A 73 25.99 8.34 -13.30
CA ALA A 73 25.64 9.23 -12.19
C ALA A 73 25.34 10.65 -12.68
N HIS A 74 26.12 11.15 -13.64
CA HIS A 74 25.88 12.45 -14.26
C HIS A 74 24.56 12.46 -15.05
N LEU A 75 24.31 11.46 -15.90
CA LEU A 75 23.06 11.35 -16.67
C LEU A 75 21.85 11.29 -15.73
N TYR A 76 21.91 10.49 -14.66
CA TYR A 76 20.86 10.40 -13.66
C TYR A 76 20.54 11.77 -13.06
N LYS A 77 21.57 12.52 -12.63
CA LYS A 77 21.40 13.89 -12.09
C LYS A 77 20.77 14.83 -13.12
N GLN A 78 21.21 14.82 -14.37
CA GLN A 78 20.67 15.70 -15.41
C GLN A 78 19.21 15.38 -15.76
N ILE A 79 18.82 14.11 -15.76
CA ILE A 79 17.41 13.72 -15.92
C ILE A 79 16.56 14.31 -14.79
N LEU A 80 17.01 14.17 -13.53
CA LEU A 80 16.28 14.72 -12.38
C LEU A 80 16.15 16.25 -12.44
N ILE A 81 17.20 16.97 -12.86
CA ILE A 81 17.12 18.43 -13.04
C ILE A 81 16.11 18.78 -14.13
N SER A 82 16.16 18.10 -15.28
CA SER A 82 15.20 18.33 -16.36
C SER A 82 13.76 18.04 -15.94
N LEU A 83 13.53 17.01 -15.13
CA LEU A 83 12.20 16.67 -14.60
C LEU A 83 11.71 17.74 -13.63
N ARG A 84 12.55 18.22 -12.71
CA ARG A 84 12.22 19.31 -11.80
C ARG A 84 11.78 20.58 -12.56
N LEU A 85 12.39 20.88 -13.71
CA LEU A 85 12.02 22.04 -14.54
C LEU A 85 10.74 21.84 -15.35
N ASN A 86 10.16 20.64 -15.38
CA ASN A 86 8.92 20.37 -16.09
C ASN A 86 7.71 20.89 -15.28
N PRO A 87 6.83 21.73 -15.87
CA PRO A 87 5.61 22.16 -15.21
C PRO A 87 4.72 21.02 -14.69
N SER A 88 4.74 19.84 -15.32
CA SER A 88 3.94 18.69 -14.85
C SER A 88 4.39 18.14 -13.50
N HIS A 89 5.64 18.43 -13.10
CA HIS A 89 6.22 17.99 -11.83
C HIS A 89 6.26 19.10 -10.78
N GLN A 90 5.72 20.29 -11.08
CA GLN A 90 5.71 21.43 -10.17
C GLN A 90 4.53 21.35 -9.19
N ASP A 91 4.67 20.51 -8.16
CA ASP A 91 3.72 20.47 -7.04
C ASP A 91 3.93 21.65 -6.07
N VAL A 92 2.97 21.85 -5.16
CA VAL A 92 3.02 22.94 -4.17
C VAL A 92 4.27 22.85 -3.27
N ARG A 93 4.74 21.63 -2.94
CA ARG A 93 5.93 21.46 -2.08
C ARG A 93 7.20 21.91 -2.78
N ILE A 94 7.35 21.59 -4.06
CA ILE A 94 8.47 22.02 -4.90
C ILE A 94 8.45 23.53 -5.04
N GLN A 95 7.28 24.13 -5.26
CA GLN A 95 7.12 25.58 -5.33
C GLN A 95 7.53 26.26 -4.02
N ILE A 96 7.08 25.78 -2.85
CA ILE A 96 7.46 26.34 -1.55
C ILE A 96 8.98 26.28 -1.35
N ARG A 97 9.61 25.13 -1.64
CA ARG A 97 11.06 24.95 -1.52
C ARG A 97 11.84 25.88 -2.44
N GLU A 98 11.38 26.03 -3.68
CA GLU A 98 12.00 26.95 -4.63
C GLU A 98 11.91 28.41 -4.15
N GLN A 99 10.77 28.83 -3.60
CA GLN A 99 10.66 30.17 -3.01
C GLN A 99 11.61 30.36 -1.81
N LEU A 100 11.78 29.33 -0.97
CA LEU A 100 12.75 29.37 0.13
C LEU A 100 14.20 29.47 -0.39
N ASP A 101 14.55 28.75 -1.45
CA ASP A 101 15.85 28.87 -2.12
C ASP A 101 16.08 30.30 -2.66
N PHE A 102 15.08 30.87 -3.35
CA PHE A 102 15.16 32.24 -3.87
C PHE A 102 15.30 33.27 -2.75
N ALA A 103 14.53 33.13 -1.67
CA ALA A 103 14.65 34.00 -0.50
C ALA A 103 16.05 33.93 0.12
N THR A 104 16.62 32.73 0.21
CA THR A 104 17.98 32.50 0.73
C THR A 104 19.04 33.16 -0.16
N ILE A 105 18.91 33.05 -1.49
CA ILE A 105 19.81 33.74 -2.45
C ILE A 105 19.73 35.26 -2.28
N LEU A 106 18.53 35.82 -2.15
CA LEU A 106 18.33 37.26 -1.95
C LEU A 106 18.91 37.73 -0.62
N TYR A 107 18.75 36.93 0.44
CA TYR A 107 19.37 37.17 1.74
C TYR A 107 20.90 37.25 1.62
N HIS A 108 21.54 36.26 0.97
CA HIS A 108 22.99 36.28 0.75
C HIS A 108 23.48 37.44 -0.12
N LYS A 109 22.60 38.00 -0.97
CA LYS A 109 22.88 39.21 -1.75
C LYS A 109 22.61 40.52 -0.97
N GLY A 110 22.21 40.45 0.29
CA GLY A 110 21.86 41.61 1.13
C GLY A 110 20.51 42.25 0.79
N LEU A 111 19.68 41.60 -0.04
CA LEU A 111 18.37 42.09 -0.49
C LEU A 111 17.26 41.69 0.49
N TYR A 112 17.41 42.06 1.77
CA TYR A 112 16.57 41.59 2.89
C TYR A 112 15.07 41.80 2.70
N LYS A 113 14.64 43.00 2.28
CA LYS A 113 13.21 43.30 2.04
C LYS A 113 12.60 42.43 0.94
N GLN A 114 13.38 42.09 -0.09
CA GLN A 114 12.92 41.22 -1.18
C GLN A 114 12.82 39.77 -0.69
N SER A 115 13.81 39.32 0.10
CA SER A 115 13.80 38.01 0.75
C SER A 115 12.57 37.84 1.65
N LEU A 116 12.32 38.76 2.59
CA LEU A 116 11.16 38.73 3.49
C LEU A 116 9.82 38.70 2.73
N LYS A 117 9.69 39.44 1.61
CA LYS A 117 8.48 39.41 0.78
C LYS A 117 8.22 38.05 0.13
N ILE A 118 9.28 37.32 -0.24
CA ILE A 118 9.14 35.95 -0.76
C ILE A 118 8.79 34.99 0.37
N LEU A 119 9.46 35.11 1.52
CA LEU A 119 9.21 34.27 2.69
C LEU A 119 7.78 34.39 3.20
N ASP A 120 7.21 35.59 3.28
CA ASP A 120 5.83 35.79 3.72
C ASP A 120 4.82 35.04 2.82
N LYS A 121 5.00 35.14 1.50
CA LYS A 121 4.16 34.39 0.54
C LYS A 121 4.35 32.88 0.66
N ALA A 122 5.60 32.42 0.74
CA ALA A 122 5.92 31.00 0.87
C ALA A 122 5.37 30.41 2.18
N LYS A 123 5.43 31.16 3.29
CA LYS A 123 4.87 30.78 4.59
C LYS A 123 3.37 30.60 4.52
N ASN A 124 2.65 31.59 3.98
CA ASN A 124 1.19 31.51 3.83
C ASN A 124 0.78 30.32 2.97
N MET A 125 1.51 30.06 1.87
CA MET A 125 1.31 28.88 1.03
C MET A 125 1.58 27.57 1.78
N ALA A 126 2.65 27.50 2.59
CA ALA A 126 2.99 26.32 3.38
C ALA A 126 1.96 26.03 4.48
N ILE A 127 1.48 27.06 5.19
CA ILE A 127 0.45 26.90 6.23
C ILE A 127 -0.87 26.43 5.61
N ALA A 128 -1.31 27.05 4.51
CA ALA A 128 -2.55 26.68 3.82
C ALA A 128 -2.55 25.22 3.32
N HIS A 129 -1.37 24.68 3.02
CA HIS A 129 -1.19 23.30 2.54
C HIS A 129 -0.69 22.33 3.62
N GLU A 130 -0.70 22.73 4.89
CA GLU A 130 -0.31 21.90 6.05
C GLU A 130 1.15 21.41 6.01
N GLU A 131 2.01 22.10 5.25
CA GLU A 131 3.46 21.88 5.13
C GLU A 131 4.22 22.57 6.29
N LYS A 132 3.77 22.31 7.51
CA LYS A 132 4.21 22.98 8.75
C LYS A 132 5.69 22.82 9.07
N ASN A 133 6.35 21.77 8.57
CA ASN A 133 7.79 21.61 8.70
C ASN A 133 8.54 22.72 7.95
N ILE A 134 8.15 22.99 6.70
CA ILE A 134 8.79 24.03 5.88
C ILE A 134 8.31 25.40 6.31
N ALA A 135 7.06 25.55 6.75
CA ALA A 135 6.59 26.80 7.36
C ALA A 135 7.46 27.19 8.58
N TYR A 136 7.82 26.22 9.43
CA TYR A 136 8.73 26.46 10.55
C TYR A 136 10.11 26.91 10.09
N GLU A 137 10.69 26.25 9.09
CA GLU A 137 11.98 26.64 8.50
C GLU A 137 11.95 28.06 7.91
N ILE A 138 10.85 28.43 7.23
CA ILE A 138 10.64 29.78 6.72
C ILE A 138 10.62 30.82 7.84
N VAL A 139 9.89 30.54 8.94
CA VAL A 139 9.81 31.44 10.11
C VAL A 139 11.18 31.58 10.78
N GLU A 140 11.97 30.50 10.87
CA GLU A 140 13.33 30.59 11.41
C GLU A 140 14.24 31.46 10.53
N LEU A 141 14.10 31.40 9.20
CA LEU A 141 14.83 32.29 8.30
C LEU A 141 14.36 33.75 8.43
N GLU A 142 13.04 34.00 8.57
CA GLU A 142 12.52 35.35 8.88
C GLU A 142 13.15 35.90 10.17
N LYS A 143 13.24 35.11 11.24
CA LYS A 143 13.87 35.51 12.51
C LYS A 143 15.35 35.88 12.33
N ILE A 144 16.09 35.11 11.53
CA ILE A 144 17.50 35.42 11.21
C ILE A 144 17.60 36.78 10.53
N ILE A 145 16.76 37.05 9.53
CA ILE A 145 16.78 38.32 8.79
C ILE A 145 16.39 39.49 9.70
N GLU A 146 15.32 39.37 10.49
CA GLU A 146 14.88 40.43 11.40
C GLU A 146 15.92 40.73 12.51
N SER A 147 16.65 39.72 12.98
CA SER A 147 17.72 39.94 13.97
C SER A 147 18.93 40.72 13.44
N GLN A 148 19.15 40.69 12.12
CA GLN A 148 20.31 41.28 11.46
C GLN A 148 19.97 42.58 10.70
N TYR A 149 18.69 42.84 10.45
CA TYR A 149 18.23 43.98 9.68
C TYR A 149 17.08 44.70 10.40
N ILE A 150 17.34 45.94 10.84
CA ILE A 150 16.36 46.81 11.47
C ILE A 150 15.25 47.15 10.45
N THR A 151 14.18 46.37 10.44
CA THR A 151 12.93 46.77 9.79
C THR A 151 12.26 47.84 10.67
N ARG A 152 11.61 48.85 10.08
CA ARG A 152 10.98 49.95 10.85
C ARG A 152 9.77 49.50 11.70
N SER A 153 9.47 48.19 11.73
CA SER A 153 8.35 47.52 12.40
C SER A 153 8.77 46.67 13.63
N LEU A 154 9.98 46.89 14.14
CA LEU A 154 10.69 46.03 15.10
C LEU A 154 9.93 45.57 16.35
N SER A 155 9.05 46.39 16.95
CA SER A 155 8.51 46.03 18.27
C SER A 155 7.56 44.84 18.24
N ASN A 156 6.73 44.69 17.21
CA ASN A 156 5.68 43.66 17.20
C ASN A 156 6.08 42.42 16.37
N ARG A 157 6.93 42.59 15.35
CA ARG A 157 7.24 41.48 14.43
C ARG A 157 8.07 40.38 15.09
N ALA A 158 9.01 40.74 15.96
CA ALA A 158 9.83 39.75 16.67
C ALA A 158 8.98 38.86 17.59
N ASP A 159 8.01 39.46 18.29
CA ASP A 159 7.06 38.74 19.15
C ASP A 159 6.15 37.83 18.32
N GLU A 160 5.59 38.33 17.21
CA GLU A 160 4.78 37.54 16.27
C GLU A 160 5.53 36.30 15.76
N LEU A 161 6.77 36.47 15.31
CA LEU A 161 7.59 35.37 14.78
C LEU A 161 7.93 34.35 15.87
N THR A 162 8.14 34.80 17.11
CA THR A 162 8.41 33.92 18.26
C THR A 162 7.20 33.06 18.60
N VAL A 163 5.99 33.64 18.59
CA VAL A 163 4.74 32.91 18.78
C VAL A 163 4.52 31.91 17.65
N GLN A 164 4.63 32.33 16.38
CA GLN A 164 4.47 31.46 15.22
C GLN A 164 5.45 30.27 15.24
N ALA A 165 6.73 30.52 15.55
CA ALA A 165 7.73 29.46 15.64
C ALA A 165 7.37 28.44 16.72
N LYS A 166 6.91 28.92 17.90
CA LYS A 166 6.50 28.04 19.00
C LYS A 166 5.29 27.17 18.62
N GLU A 167 4.26 27.76 18.03
CA GLU A 167 3.05 27.04 17.60
C GLU A 167 3.38 25.97 16.56
N LEU A 168 4.12 26.34 15.51
CA LEU A 168 4.55 25.40 14.47
C LEU A 168 5.45 24.28 15.04
N SER A 169 6.34 24.62 15.98
CA SER A 169 7.18 23.63 16.67
C SER A 169 6.36 22.61 17.45
N VAL A 170 5.38 23.07 18.24
CA VAL A 170 4.48 22.19 19.00
C VAL A 170 3.68 21.27 18.06
N GLN A 171 3.10 21.82 16.99
CA GLN A 171 2.35 21.04 16.00
C GLN A 171 3.25 20.00 15.30
N ASN A 172 4.47 20.37 14.91
CA ASN A 172 5.44 19.45 14.31
C ASN A 172 5.84 18.32 15.28
N VAL A 173 6.00 18.61 16.58
CA VAL A 173 6.28 17.59 17.59
C VAL A 173 5.11 16.60 17.73
N VAL A 174 3.87 17.09 17.77
CA VAL A 174 2.67 16.24 17.84
C VAL A 174 2.56 15.36 16.59
N ALA A 175 2.64 15.95 15.40
CA ALA A 175 2.63 15.21 14.14
C ALA A 175 3.74 14.15 14.07
N SER A 176 4.96 14.48 14.52
CA SER A 176 6.09 13.55 14.54
C SER A 176 5.85 12.36 15.47
N LYS A 177 5.34 12.61 16.70
CA LYS A 177 4.99 11.53 17.64
C LYS A 177 3.93 10.60 17.06
N LEU A 178 2.87 11.17 16.49
CA LEU A 178 1.78 10.39 15.88
C LEU A 178 2.24 9.62 14.64
N SER A 179 3.05 10.24 13.77
CA SER A 179 3.56 9.56 12.57
C SER A 179 4.49 8.42 12.93
N ASN A 180 5.35 8.61 13.94
CA ASN A 180 6.25 7.57 14.42
C ASN A 180 5.47 6.41 15.03
N LEU A 181 4.47 6.70 15.87
CA LEU A 181 3.59 5.68 16.44
C LEU A 181 2.85 4.91 15.34
N SER A 182 2.23 5.61 14.37
CA SER A 182 1.56 4.98 13.23
C SER A 182 2.50 4.09 12.42
N LEU A 183 3.74 4.52 12.17
CA LEU A 183 4.71 3.73 11.41
C LEU A 183 5.16 2.48 12.20
N GLN A 184 5.38 2.62 13.51
CA GLN A 184 5.76 1.52 14.39
C GLN A 184 4.67 0.46 14.48
N LEU A 185 3.41 0.87 14.64
CA LEU A 185 2.26 -0.05 14.66
C LEU A 185 2.09 -0.76 13.31
N TYR A 186 2.24 -0.03 12.19
CA TYR A 186 2.21 -0.64 10.87
C TYR A 186 3.35 -1.65 10.68
N GLY A 187 4.57 -1.31 11.10
CA GLY A 187 5.72 -2.22 11.05
C GLY A 187 5.50 -3.47 11.92
N LEU A 188 4.89 -3.31 13.09
CA LEU A 188 4.50 -4.43 13.95
C LEU A 188 3.45 -5.31 13.25
N PHE A 189 2.40 -4.70 12.69
CA PHE A 189 1.36 -5.41 11.93
C PHE A 189 1.93 -6.22 10.76
N LEU A 190 2.90 -5.67 10.03
CA LEU A 190 3.59 -6.40 8.95
C LEU A 190 4.44 -7.57 9.47
N LYS A 191 5.02 -7.46 10.68
CA LYS A 191 5.91 -8.46 11.24
C LYS A 191 5.17 -9.60 11.93
N THR A 192 4.22 -9.29 12.79
CA THR A 192 3.53 -10.27 13.65
C THR A 192 2.12 -10.59 13.16
N GLY A 193 1.56 -9.76 12.28
CA GLY A 193 0.14 -9.80 11.99
C GLY A 193 -0.68 -9.27 13.17
N TYR A 194 -1.82 -9.90 13.40
CA TYR A 194 -2.77 -9.58 14.46
C TYR A 194 -2.35 -10.23 15.79
N VAL A 195 -2.82 -9.69 16.90
CA VAL A 195 -2.61 -10.30 18.22
C VAL A 195 -3.26 -11.67 18.32
N LYS A 196 -2.58 -12.60 18.98
CA LYS A 196 -3.01 -14.01 19.08
C LYS A 196 -3.50 -14.43 20.47
N ASN A 197 -3.22 -13.59 21.48
CA ASN A 197 -3.50 -13.88 22.87
C ASN A 197 -3.55 -12.58 23.70
N ASP A 198 -4.05 -12.68 24.92
CA ASP A 198 -4.21 -11.54 25.84
C ASP A 198 -2.89 -10.86 26.21
N ALA A 199 -1.78 -11.62 26.28
CA ALA A 199 -0.49 -11.06 26.65
C ALA A 199 0.06 -10.13 25.54
N GLU A 200 -0.07 -10.53 24.28
CA GLU A 200 0.21 -9.69 23.12
C GLU A 200 -0.73 -8.49 23.05
N HIS A 201 -2.03 -8.71 23.24
CA HIS A 201 -3.01 -7.62 23.27
C HIS A 201 -2.62 -6.55 24.29
N LYS A 202 -2.39 -6.94 25.55
CA LYS A 202 -1.96 -6.02 26.61
C LYS A 202 -0.66 -5.30 26.25
N ARG A 203 0.34 -6.01 25.72
CA ARG A 203 1.61 -5.42 25.31
C ARG A 203 1.43 -4.34 24.23
N ILE A 204 0.57 -4.57 23.25
CA ILE A 204 0.30 -3.60 22.17
C ILE A 204 -0.50 -2.40 22.72
N THR A 205 -1.52 -2.65 23.56
CA THR A 205 -2.29 -1.58 24.21
C THR A 205 -1.40 -0.68 25.08
N ASP A 206 -0.54 -1.27 25.91
CA ASP A 206 0.41 -0.54 26.74
C ASP A 206 1.40 0.26 25.88
N TYR A 207 1.88 -0.34 24.78
CA TYR A 207 2.77 0.33 23.81
C TYR A 207 2.12 1.54 23.16
N PHE A 208 0.86 1.39 22.73
CA PHE A 208 0.06 2.44 22.10
C PHE A 208 -0.19 3.60 23.07
N ASN A 209 -0.73 3.30 24.25
CA ASN A 209 -1.07 4.30 25.26
C ASN A 209 0.16 5.06 25.77
N ALA A 210 1.31 4.39 25.93
CA ALA A 210 2.54 5.02 26.38
C ALA A 210 3.12 6.02 25.37
N ARG A 211 2.82 5.87 24.07
CA ARG A 211 3.39 6.70 22.99
C ARG A 211 2.40 7.67 22.37
N LEU A 212 1.11 7.53 22.64
CA LEU A 212 0.09 8.48 22.21
C LEU A 212 0.34 9.83 22.92
N PRO A 213 0.65 10.92 22.19
CA PRO A 213 0.83 12.22 22.82
C PRO A 213 -0.48 12.71 23.44
N LYS A 214 -0.40 13.59 24.43
CA LYS A 214 -1.56 14.38 24.85
C LYS A 214 -1.90 15.39 23.75
N TYR A 215 -3.16 15.50 23.39
CA TYR A 215 -3.66 16.43 22.39
C TYR A 215 -5.08 16.86 22.71
N ASP A 216 -5.46 18.06 22.25
CA ASP A 216 -6.85 18.44 22.05
C ASP A 216 -7.15 18.33 20.55
N ILE A 217 -8.24 17.66 20.19
CA ILE A 217 -8.63 17.44 18.79
C ILE A 217 -8.94 18.76 18.06
N ASN A 218 -9.36 19.79 18.79
CA ASN A 218 -9.69 21.11 18.25
C ASN A 218 -8.42 21.89 17.83
N ASP A 219 -7.30 21.61 18.47
CA ASP A 219 -6.00 22.23 18.17
C ASP A 219 -5.28 21.57 16.98
N LEU A 220 -5.79 20.42 16.50
CA LEU A 220 -5.16 19.67 15.42
C LEU A 220 -5.63 20.13 14.04
N GLY A 221 -4.66 20.38 13.15
CA GLY A 221 -4.90 20.60 11.73
C GLY A 221 -5.09 19.29 10.97
N PHE A 222 -5.14 19.38 9.65
CA PHE A 222 -5.30 18.21 8.78
C PHE A 222 -4.17 17.19 8.99
N ARG A 223 -2.91 17.65 9.03
CA ARG A 223 -1.74 16.77 9.12
C ARG A 223 -1.74 15.95 10.40
N GLU A 224 -1.99 16.57 11.55
CA GLU A 224 -1.99 15.87 12.83
C GLU A 224 -3.19 14.92 12.95
N LYS A 225 -4.38 15.35 12.53
CA LYS A 225 -5.59 14.50 12.50
C LYS A 225 -5.38 13.25 11.64
N LEU A 226 -4.77 13.41 10.46
CA LEU A 226 -4.44 12.29 9.58
C LEU A 226 -3.56 11.25 10.29
N TRP A 227 -2.47 11.68 10.94
CA TRP A 227 -1.59 10.75 11.65
C TRP A 227 -2.24 10.13 12.87
N LEU A 228 -3.08 10.88 13.59
CA LEU A 228 -3.87 10.37 14.71
C LEU A 228 -4.80 9.24 14.26
N TYR A 229 -5.59 9.47 13.22
CA TYR A 229 -6.53 8.47 12.70
C TYR A 229 -5.81 7.23 12.18
N LYS A 230 -4.66 7.39 11.52
CA LYS A 230 -3.82 6.27 11.09
C LYS A 230 -3.24 5.48 12.26
N ALA A 231 -2.75 6.14 13.31
CA ALA A 231 -2.23 5.46 14.49
C ALA A 231 -3.32 4.61 15.18
N HIS A 232 -4.51 5.19 15.36
CA HIS A 232 -5.65 4.46 15.90
C HIS A 232 -6.13 3.33 14.99
N LEU A 233 -6.13 3.52 13.67
CA LEU A 233 -6.47 2.50 12.69
C LEU A 233 -5.53 1.30 12.81
N TRP A 234 -4.21 1.52 12.84
CA TRP A 234 -3.24 0.43 12.98
C TRP A 234 -3.33 -0.29 14.32
N TYR A 235 -3.56 0.45 15.39
CA TYR A 235 -3.84 -0.15 16.69
C TYR A 235 -5.08 -1.05 16.62
N SER A 236 -6.18 -0.54 16.04
CA SER A 236 -7.45 -1.28 15.90
C SER A 236 -7.28 -2.54 15.06
N PHE A 237 -6.52 -2.46 13.96
CA PHE A 237 -6.17 -3.63 13.16
C PHE A 237 -5.39 -4.65 13.99
N LEU A 238 -4.34 -4.24 14.71
CA LEU A 238 -3.55 -5.17 15.52
C LEU A 238 -4.42 -5.95 16.52
N ILE A 239 -5.37 -5.28 17.17
CA ILE A 239 -6.26 -5.89 18.18
C ILE A 239 -7.55 -6.51 17.62
N GLN A 240 -7.72 -6.55 16.30
CA GLN A 240 -8.92 -7.11 15.63
C GLN A 240 -10.23 -6.35 15.93
N ASP A 241 -10.16 -5.08 16.35
CA ASP A 241 -11.35 -4.25 16.54
C ASP A 241 -11.78 -3.60 15.21
N PHE A 242 -12.49 -4.39 14.38
CA PHE A 242 -12.93 -3.95 13.06
C PHE A 242 -13.95 -2.80 13.10
N LEU A 243 -14.71 -2.65 14.20
CA LEU A 243 -15.60 -1.48 14.40
C LEU A 243 -14.79 -0.21 14.56
N SER A 244 -13.72 -0.24 15.37
CA SER A 244 -12.79 0.89 15.47
C SER A 244 -12.01 1.09 14.16
N CYS A 245 -11.64 0.03 13.43
CA CYS A 245 -11.06 0.16 12.10
C CYS A 245 -11.98 0.97 11.18
N TYR A 246 -13.26 0.61 11.10
CA TYR A 246 -14.25 1.35 10.32
C TYR A 246 -14.35 2.81 10.78
N LYS A 247 -14.47 3.06 12.09
CA LYS A 247 -14.55 4.42 12.66
C LYS A 247 -13.37 5.30 12.25
N TYR A 248 -12.14 4.81 12.40
CA TYR A 248 -10.95 5.61 12.13
C TYR A 248 -10.60 5.70 10.64
N ALA A 249 -10.88 4.65 9.85
CA ALA A 249 -10.78 4.71 8.40
C ALA A 249 -11.81 5.68 7.80
N LEU A 250 -13.04 5.68 8.30
CA LEU A 250 -14.06 6.65 7.90
C LEU A 250 -13.63 8.07 8.25
N LYS A 251 -13.16 8.34 9.47
CA LYS A 251 -12.62 9.66 9.85
C LYS A 251 -11.47 10.10 8.96
N TRP A 252 -10.57 9.19 8.57
CA TRP A 252 -9.49 9.48 7.62
C TRP A 252 -10.06 9.87 6.25
N VAL A 253 -10.95 9.05 5.68
CA VAL A 253 -11.54 9.32 4.36
C VAL A 253 -12.35 10.61 4.36
N THR A 254 -13.19 10.83 5.37
CA THR A 254 -13.98 12.06 5.54
C THR A 254 -13.08 13.29 5.65
N LEU A 255 -11.96 13.21 6.37
CA LEU A 255 -10.99 14.30 6.47
C LEU A 255 -10.48 14.77 5.09
N PHE A 256 -10.33 13.86 4.12
CA PHE A 256 -9.97 14.26 2.75
C PHE A 256 -11.12 14.90 1.98
N TYR A 257 -12.36 14.50 2.23
CA TYR A 257 -13.53 15.13 1.62
C TYR A 257 -13.82 16.51 2.21
N ASP A 258 -13.55 16.71 3.49
CA ASP A 258 -13.66 18.01 4.16
C ASP A 258 -12.59 19.00 3.66
N TYR A 259 -11.42 18.49 3.25
CA TYR A 259 -10.29 19.26 2.74
C TYR A 259 -9.89 18.79 1.33
N GLN A 260 -10.75 19.00 0.34
CA GLN A 260 -10.60 18.42 -1.02
C GLN A 260 -9.25 18.72 -1.69
N ASP A 261 -8.65 19.90 -1.46
CA ASP A 261 -7.34 20.23 -2.01
C ASP A 261 -6.22 19.30 -1.50
N MET A 262 -6.40 18.70 -0.33
CA MET A 262 -5.48 17.70 0.21
C MET A 262 -5.52 16.39 -0.56
N ILE A 263 -6.60 16.07 -1.29
CA ILE A 263 -6.65 14.91 -2.18
C ILE A 263 -5.61 15.08 -3.29
N LYS A 264 -5.51 16.27 -3.87
CA LYS A 264 -4.53 16.58 -4.92
C LYS A 264 -3.10 16.55 -4.39
N LEU A 265 -2.88 17.06 -3.19
CA LEU A 265 -1.56 17.11 -2.56
C LEU A 265 -1.08 15.75 -2.01
N ASN A 266 -2.01 14.89 -1.61
CA ASN A 266 -1.74 13.62 -0.94
C ASN A 266 -2.59 12.46 -1.49
N PRO A 267 -2.59 12.21 -2.82
CA PRO A 267 -3.47 11.21 -3.44
C PRO A 267 -3.21 9.79 -2.91
N VAL A 268 -1.94 9.48 -2.59
CA VAL A 268 -1.55 8.18 -2.02
C VAL A 268 -2.21 7.92 -0.66
N PHE A 269 -2.32 8.94 0.21
CA PHE A 269 -2.99 8.79 1.49
C PHE A 269 -4.50 8.69 1.32
N PHE A 270 -5.08 9.43 0.37
CA PHE A 270 -6.50 9.30 0.04
C PHE A 270 -6.85 7.88 -0.43
N LEU A 271 -6.10 7.35 -1.40
CA LEU A 271 -6.28 6.00 -1.94
C LEU A 271 -6.17 4.92 -0.85
N ARG A 272 -5.12 5.01 -0.01
CA ARG A 272 -4.93 4.08 1.11
C ARG A 272 -6.05 4.16 2.15
N GLY A 273 -6.50 5.36 2.50
CA GLY A 273 -7.61 5.55 3.45
C GLY A 273 -8.88 4.86 2.97
N ASN A 274 -9.23 5.03 1.69
CA ASN A 274 -10.39 4.37 1.10
C ASN A 274 -10.22 2.85 1.03
N HIS A 275 -9.02 2.35 0.72
CA HIS A 275 -8.73 0.93 0.75
C HIS A 275 -8.99 0.31 2.13
N TYR A 276 -8.47 0.92 3.20
CA TYR A 276 -8.68 0.41 4.57
C TYR A 276 -10.12 0.59 5.06
N LEU A 277 -10.83 1.62 4.58
CA LEU A 277 -12.27 1.75 4.85
C LEU A 277 -13.05 0.60 4.22
N LEU A 278 -12.77 0.28 2.96
CA LEU A 278 -13.36 -0.85 2.26
C LEU A 278 -12.97 -2.18 2.90
N GLU A 279 -11.72 -2.35 3.31
CA GLU A 279 -11.28 -3.55 4.03
C GLU A 279 -12.01 -3.73 5.37
N ALA A 280 -12.20 -2.66 6.15
CA ALA A 280 -12.99 -2.70 7.37
C ALA A 280 -14.47 -3.04 7.10
N LEU A 281 -15.07 -2.45 6.06
CA LEU A 281 -16.45 -2.74 5.65
C LEU A 281 -16.62 -4.18 5.16
N PHE A 282 -15.61 -4.72 4.47
CA PHE A 282 -15.56 -6.11 4.04
C PHE A 282 -15.56 -7.05 5.25
N TYR A 283 -14.69 -6.80 6.24
CA TYR A 283 -14.65 -7.61 7.46
C TYR A 283 -15.92 -7.52 8.31
N LEU A 284 -16.56 -6.35 8.35
CA LEU A 284 -17.84 -6.15 9.03
C LEU A 284 -19.05 -6.65 8.20
N ARG A 285 -18.83 -7.20 7.00
CA ARG A 285 -19.87 -7.63 6.05
C ARG A 285 -20.95 -6.56 5.77
N LYS A 286 -20.57 -5.28 5.76
CA LYS A 286 -21.49 -4.16 5.50
C LYS A 286 -21.56 -3.86 4.01
N HIS A 287 -22.31 -4.68 3.28
CA HIS A 287 -22.40 -4.67 1.81
C HIS A 287 -22.81 -3.33 1.20
N GLU A 288 -23.93 -2.74 1.60
CA GLU A 288 -24.43 -1.50 0.98
C GLU A 288 -23.40 -0.37 1.06
N LYS A 289 -22.85 -0.15 2.26
CA LYS A 289 -21.79 0.84 2.47
C LYS A 289 -20.52 0.48 1.70
N PHE A 290 -20.13 -0.79 1.65
CA PHE A 290 -18.95 -1.20 0.88
C PHE A 290 -19.10 -0.81 -0.59
N LYS A 291 -20.26 -1.08 -1.19
CA LYS A 291 -20.57 -0.74 -2.57
C LYS A 291 -20.56 0.78 -2.79
N GLU A 292 -21.23 1.55 -1.92
CA GLU A 292 -21.25 3.02 -1.97
C GLU A 292 -19.84 3.62 -1.98
N TYR A 293 -18.97 3.22 -1.04
CA TYR A 293 -17.62 3.77 -0.95
C TYR A 293 -16.71 3.29 -2.09
N LEU A 294 -16.93 2.10 -2.63
CA LEU A 294 -16.17 1.60 -3.80
C LEU A 294 -16.54 2.41 -5.05
N GLU A 295 -17.83 2.63 -5.30
CA GLU A 295 -18.30 3.47 -6.40
C GLU A 295 -17.80 4.91 -6.27
N LYS A 296 -17.82 5.46 -5.04
CA LYS A 296 -17.29 6.80 -4.75
C LYS A 296 -15.79 6.90 -5.05
N LEU A 297 -15.01 5.90 -4.64
CA LEU A 297 -13.57 5.85 -4.93
C LEU A 297 -13.32 5.80 -6.45
N GLU A 298 -14.03 4.93 -7.17
CA GLU A 298 -13.93 4.83 -8.63
C GLU A 298 -14.27 6.16 -9.31
N SER A 299 -15.35 6.81 -8.90
CA SER A 299 -15.76 8.09 -9.47
C SER A 299 -14.68 9.16 -9.26
N VAL A 300 -14.18 9.31 -8.03
CA VAL A 300 -13.15 10.33 -7.71
C VAL A 300 -11.87 10.10 -8.51
N THR A 301 -11.43 8.85 -8.67
CA THR A 301 -10.21 8.55 -9.44
C THR A 301 -10.34 8.79 -10.95
N LYS A 302 -11.57 8.91 -11.47
CA LYS A 302 -11.85 9.23 -12.88
C LYS A 302 -12.02 10.74 -13.12
N GLU A 303 -12.03 11.56 -12.07
CA GLU A 303 -12.16 13.00 -12.18
C GLU A 303 -10.94 13.64 -12.84
N LYS A 304 -11.17 14.64 -13.69
CA LYS A 304 -10.08 15.34 -14.43
C LYS A 304 -9.08 16.05 -13.51
N TRP A 305 -9.51 16.42 -12.31
CA TRP A 305 -8.68 17.13 -11.33
C TRP A 305 -7.87 16.18 -10.45
N PHE A 306 -8.16 14.87 -10.47
CA PHE A 306 -7.42 13.89 -9.68
C PHE A 306 -6.00 13.75 -10.23
N PRO A 307 -4.95 13.72 -9.39
CA PRO A 307 -3.58 13.61 -9.85
C PRO A 307 -3.34 12.34 -10.66
N ILE A 308 -2.66 12.48 -11.80
CA ILE A 308 -2.23 11.38 -12.65
C ILE A 308 -0.71 11.33 -12.59
N ASP A 309 -0.20 10.30 -11.93
CA ASP A 309 1.22 9.98 -11.95
C ASP A 309 1.42 8.47 -11.85
N ASP A 310 2.63 8.04 -12.22
CA ASP A 310 2.98 6.63 -12.33
C ASP A 310 2.73 5.80 -11.06
N ASN A 311 2.89 6.42 -9.89
CA ASN A 311 2.70 5.77 -8.59
C ASN A 311 1.22 5.79 -8.18
N VAL A 312 0.52 6.91 -8.40
CA VAL A 312 -0.92 7.03 -8.11
C VAL A 312 -1.73 6.06 -8.95
N ASP A 313 -1.44 5.93 -10.24
CA ASP A 313 -2.16 5.01 -11.15
C ASP A 313 -2.02 3.55 -10.70
N GLY A 314 -0.79 3.13 -10.35
CA GLY A 314 -0.53 1.77 -9.88
C GLY A 314 -1.24 1.46 -8.56
N LEU A 315 -1.31 2.43 -7.66
CA LEU A 315 -2.03 2.29 -6.39
C LEU A 315 -3.55 2.33 -6.56
N ALA A 316 -4.07 3.17 -7.45
CA ALA A 316 -5.50 3.20 -7.78
C ALA A 316 -5.95 1.85 -8.34
N PHE A 317 -5.20 1.30 -9.31
CA PHE A 317 -5.40 -0.06 -9.81
C PHE A 317 -5.41 -1.08 -8.66
N LEU A 318 -4.35 -1.10 -7.85
CA LEU A 318 -4.20 -2.06 -6.77
C LEU A 318 -5.43 -2.06 -5.83
N TYR A 319 -5.85 -0.89 -5.36
CA TYR A 319 -6.91 -0.80 -4.36
C TYR A 319 -8.31 -0.94 -4.93
N ILE A 320 -8.58 -0.43 -6.14
CA ILE A 320 -9.90 -0.57 -6.78
C ILE A 320 -10.15 -2.04 -7.14
N TYR A 321 -9.23 -2.69 -7.85
CA TYR A 321 -9.45 -4.06 -8.32
C TYR A 321 -9.40 -5.08 -7.19
N THR A 322 -8.61 -4.83 -6.14
CA THR A 322 -8.68 -5.63 -4.91
C THR A 322 -10.09 -5.60 -4.32
N ASN A 323 -10.71 -4.41 -4.26
CA ASN A 323 -12.02 -4.26 -3.67
C ASN A 323 -13.18 -4.68 -4.60
N LYS A 324 -13.01 -4.60 -5.92
CA LYS A 324 -13.94 -5.23 -6.88
C LYS A 324 -14.00 -6.75 -6.70
N LEU A 325 -12.85 -7.41 -6.54
CA LEU A 325 -12.80 -8.83 -6.23
C LEU A 325 -13.47 -9.13 -4.87
N ASN A 326 -13.23 -8.30 -3.86
CA ASN A 326 -13.88 -8.44 -2.55
C ASN A 326 -15.41 -8.30 -2.63
N LEU A 327 -15.95 -7.43 -3.50
CA LEU A 327 -17.40 -7.30 -3.69
C LEU A 327 -18.02 -8.63 -4.14
N HIS A 328 -17.40 -9.29 -5.12
CA HIS A 328 -17.83 -10.62 -5.58
C HIS A 328 -17.75 -11.67 -4.48
N PHE A 329 -16.76 -11.59 -3.59
CA PHE A 329 -16.67 -12.48 -2.43
C PHE A 329 -17.78 -12.25 -1.41
N ILE A 330 -18.17 -10.99 -1.16
CA ILE A 330 -19.31 -10.67 -0.27
C ILE A 330 -20.61 -11.26 -0.86
N GLU A 331 -20.80 -11.09 -2.17
CA GLU A 331 -22.05 -11.45 -2.85
C GLU A 331 -22.15 -12.93 -3.24
N GLY A 332 -21.07 -13.70 -3.11
CA GLY A 332 -20.97 -15.06 -3.65
C GLY A 332 -21.04 -15.12 -5.18
N SER A 333 -20.83 -14.00 -5.89
CA SER A 333 -20.98 -13.85 -7.34
C SER A 333 -19.69 -14.21 -8.11
N PHE A 334 -19.14 -15.40 -7.81
CA PHE A 334 -17.83 -15.82 -8.29
C PHE A 334 -17.73 -15.93 -9.82
N GLU A 335 -18.74 -16.53 -10.47
CA GLU A 335 -18.78 -16.66 -11.93
C GLU A 335 -18.76 -15.29 -12.62
N GLN A 336 -19.50 -14.32 -12.08
CA GLN A 336 -19.53 -12.94 -12.58
C GLN A 336 -18.22 -12.20 -12.35
N GLY A 337 -17.43 -12.62 -11.36
CA GLY A 337 -16.11 -12.07 -11.07
C GLY A 337 -14.98 -12.62 -11.95
N VAL A 338 -15.15 -13.79 -12.57
CA VAL A 338 -14.12 -14.40 -13.44
C VAL A 338 -13.69 -13.50 -14.60
N PRO A 339 -14.60 -12.83 -15.36
CA PRO A 339 -14.21 -11.91 -16.43
C PRO A 339 -13.28 -10.77 -16.00
N LEU A 340 -13.33 -10.35 -14.73
CA LEU A 340 -12.46 -9.29 -14.20
C LEU A 340 -10.98 -9.73 -14.16
N ILE A 341 -10.71 -11.04 -14.12
CA ILE A 341 -9.35 -11.58 -13.96
C ILE A 341 -8.46 -11.19 -15.13
N ASP A 342 -8.96 -11.23 -16.37
CA ASP A 342 -8.18 -10.89 -17.57
C ASP A 342 -7.70 -9.44 -17.53
N GLU A 343 -8.58 -8.52 -17.13
CA GLU A 343 -8.26 -7.11 -16.94
C GLU A 343 -7.22 -6.92 -15.83
N VAL A 344 -7.36 -7.62 -14.68
CA VAL A 344 -6.37 -7.57 -13.60
C VAL A 344 -5.01 -8.07 -14.08
N LEU A 345 -4.95 -9.17 -14.82
CA LEU A 345 -3.70 -9.74 -15.32
C LEU A 345 -3.00 -8.85 -16.34
N GLU A 346 -3.76 -8.14 -17.18
CA GLU A 346 -3.21 -7.15 -18.11
C GLU A 346 -2.62 -5.97 -17.36
N GLN A 347 -3.36 -5.39 -16.40
CA GLN A 347 -2.86 -4.26 -15.62
C GLN A 347 -1.69 -4.64 -14.71
N LEU A 348 -1.66 -5.87 -14.16
CA LEU A 348 -0.50 -6.37 -13.42
C LEU A 348 0.76 -6.39 -14.28
N LYS A 349 0.67 -6.70 -15.59
CA LYS A 349 1.83 -6.63 -16.49
C LYS A 349 2.32 -5.20 -16.66
N THR A 350 1.41 -4.23 -16.74
CA THR A 350 1.69 -2.80 -16.86
C THR A 350 2.37 -2.24 -15.62
N TYR A 351 1.89 -2.61 -14.43
CA TYR A 351 2.36 -2.04 -13.15
C TYR A 351 3.35 -2.91 -12.37
N LYS A 352 3.80 -4.06 -12.92
CA LYS A 352 4.68 -5.04 -12.23
C LYS A 352 5.96 -4.46 -11.61
N ASP A 353 6.50 -3.39 -12.19
CA ASP A 353 7.75 -2.77 -11.72
C ASP A 353 7.52 -1.72 -10.62
N ARG A 354 6.25 -1.40 -10.36
CA ARG A 354 5.81 -0.38 -9.40
C ARG A 354 5.09 -0.98 -8.20
N ILE A 355 4.48 -2.15 -8.38
CA ILE A 355 3.81 -2.91 -7.33
C ILE A 355 4.82 -3.93 -6.79
N ASP A 356 4.95 -4.00 -5.47
CA ASP A 356 5.81 -5.01 -4.86
C ASP A 356 5.23 -6.43 -5.03
N GLU A 357 6.12 -7.41 -4.92
CA GLU A 357 5.79 -8.80 -5.12
C GLU A 357 4.72 -9.31 -4.17
N HIS A 358 4.61 -8.78 -2.95
CA HIS A 358 3.60 -9.22 -2.00
C HIS A 358 2.18 -8.93 -2.50
N HIS A 359 1.93 -7.72 -3.02
CA HIS A 359 0.62 -7.39 -3.58
C HIS A 359 0.26 -8.23 -4.81
N ILE A 360 1.24 -8.58 -5.65
CA ILE A 360 1.02 -9.51 -6.78
C ILE A 360 0.56 -10.88 -6.28
N MET A 361 1.18 -11.39 -5.21
CA MET A 361 0.81 -12.67 -4.60
C MET A 361 -0.58 -12.63 -3.96
N VAL A 362 -0.96 -11.51 -3.35
CA VAL A 362 -2.32 -11.30 -2.85
C VAL A 362 -3.35 -11.32 -4.00
N PHE A 363 -3.05 -10.70 -5.14
CA PHE A 363 -3.89 -10.82 -6.33
C PHE A 363 -4.00 -12.26 -6.82
N TYR A 364 -2.89 -12.99 -6.92
CA TYR A 364 -2.93 -14.41 -7.31
C TYR A 364 -3.78 -15.25 -6.37
N TYR A 365 -3.73 -14.97 -5.06
CA TYR A 365 -4.55 -15.66 -4.08
C TYR A 365 -6.05 -15.35 -4.26
N LYS A 366 -6.39 -14.08 -4.50
CA LYS A 366 -7.78 -13.67 -4.77
C LYS A 366 -8.29 -14.24 -6.10
N ILE A 367 -7.47 -14.26 -7.14
CA ILE A 367 -7.79 -14.88 -8.43
C ILE A 367 -8.02 -16.40 -8.24
N ALA A 368 -7.15 -17.08 -7.49
CA ALA A 368 -7.34 -18.50 -7.18
C ALA A 368 -8.64 -18.75 -6.40
N SER A 369 -8.96 -17.90 -5.43
CA SER A 369 -10.20 -17.97 -4.66
C SER A 369 -11.43 -17.72 -5.53
N MET A 370 -11.33 -16.81 -6.51
CA MET A 370 -12.39 -16.54 -7.49
C MET A 370 -12.68 -17.78 -8.36
N TYR A 371 -11.63 -18.39 -8.91
CA TYR A 371 -11.77 -19.63 -9.68
C TYR A 371 -12.30 -20.78 -8.84
N PHE A 372 -11.83 -20.92 -7.59
CA PHE A 372 -12.32 -21.93 -6.67
C PHE A 372 -13.83 -21.78 -6.41
N GLY A 373 -14.29 -20.57 -6.08
CA GLY A 373 -15.70 -20.30 -5.86
C GLY A 373 -16.57 -20.53 -7.10
N ALA A 374 -16.02 -20.29 -8.30
CA ALA A 374 -16.67 -20.59 -9.57
C ALA A 374 -16.59 -22.07 -10.00
N GLY A 375 -15.99 -22.95 -9.19
CA GLY A 375 -15.83 -24.38 -9.50
C GLY A 375 -14.68 -24.72 -10.48
N ASN A 376 -13.89 -23.73 -10.90
CA ASN A 376 -12.76 -23.88 -11.82
C ASN A 376 -11.48 -24.26 -11.07
N ASN A 377 -11.45 -25.49 -10.55
CA ASN A 377 -10.39 -25.95 -9.64
C ASN A 377 -8.99 -26.03 -10.27
N ARG A 378 -8.89 -26.32 -11.58
CA ARG A 378 -7.59 -26.44 -12.26
C ARG A 378 -6.87 -25.08 -12.34
N GLU A 379 -7.61 -24.03 -12.67
CA GLU A 379 -7.16 -22.66 -12.75
C GLU A 379 -6.80 -22.14 -11.36
N CYS A 380 -7.61 -22.48 -10.34
CA CYS A 380 -7.30 -22.22 -8.94
C CYS A 380 -5.89 -22.75 -8.58
N ILE A 381 -5.63 -24.04 -8.84
CA ILE A 381 -4.35 -24.70 -8.59
C ILE A 381 -3.19 -23.97 -9.30
N GLN A 382 -3.36 -23.63 -10.59
CA GLN A 382 -2.34 -22.92 -11.36
C GLN A 382 -1.92 -21.58 -10.73
N PHE A 383 -2.87 -20.83 -10.17
CA PHE A 383 -2.57 -19.56 -9.51
C PHE A 383 -1.95 -19.75 -8.12
N LEU A 384 -2.38 -20.77 -7.37
CA LEU A 384 -1.78 -21.10 -6.07
C LEU A 384 -0.34 -21.57 -6.21
N ASP A 385 -0.02 -22.32 -7.25
CA ASP A 385 1.34 -22.78 -7.53
C ASP A 385 2.30 -21.60 -7.76
N LYS A 386 1.83 -20.49 -8.35
CA LYS A 386 2.64 -19.25 -8.48
C LYS A 386 3.04 -18.67 -7.13
N ILE A 387 2.23 -18.87 -6.10
CA ILE A 387 2.51 -18.43 -4.73
C ILE A 387 3.40 -19.45 -4.02
N ILE A 388 3.03 -20.73 -4.07
CA ILE A 388 3.69 -21.80 -3.33
C ILE A 388 5.12 -22.06 -3.82
N SER A 389 5.37 -21.92 -5.12
CA SER A 389 6.69 -22.10 -5.72
C SER A 389 7.61 -20.89 -5.51
N ASN A 390 7.07 -19.76 -5.03
CA ASN A 390 7.83 -18.54 -4.88
C ASN A 390 8.70 -18.54 -3.62
N LYS A 391 10.02 -18.58 -3.82
CA LYS A 391 11.02 -18.62 -2.73
C LYS A 391 11.41 -17.24 -2.19
N SER A 392 10.98 -16.14 -2.81
CA SER A 392 11.26 -14.78 -2.31
C SER A 392 10.34 -14.38 -1.14
N LEU A 393 9.27 -15.14 -0.93
CA LEU A 393 8.16 -14.86 -0.02
C LEU A 393 8.54 -15.18 1.43
N GLN A 394 9.54 -14.47 1.97
CA GLN A 394 9.89 -14.54 3.40
C GLN A 394 8.93 -13.73 4.28
N MET A 395 8.12 -12.83 3.72
CA MET A 395 7.44 -11.80 4.50
C MET A 395 6.05 -12.15 5.06
N ARG A 396 5.32 -13.18 4.56
CA ARG A 396 3.98 -13.53 5.08
C ARG A 396 3.74 -15.04 5.05
N GLU A 397 4.10 -15.72 6.14
CA GLU A 397 3.83 -17.16 6.33
C GLU A 397 2.33 -17.49 6.24
N ASP A 398 1.46 -16.58 6.70
CA ASP A 398 0.00 -16.73 6.64
C ASP A 398 -0.50 -16.93 5.20
N LEU A 399 -0.07 -16.08 4.25
CA LEU A 399 -0.53 -16.16 2.86
C LEU A 399 -0.12 -17.52 2.24
N LEU A 400 1.11 -17.96 2.52
CA LEU A 400 1.62 -19.23 2.04
C LEU A 400 0.90 -20.42 2.70
N CYS A 401 0.60 -20.32 3.99
CA CYS A 401 -0.19 -21.30 4.74
C CYS A 401 -1.58 -21.48 4.09
N PHE A 402 -2.36 -20.41 3.96
CA PHE A 402 -3.70 -20.49 3.37
C PHE A 402 -3.68 -20.86 1.89
N SER A 403 -2.65 -20.45 1.14
CA SER A 403 -2.47 -20.91 -0.24
C SER A 403 -2.27 -22.42 -0.33
N ARG A 404 -1.51 -23.02 0.58
CA ARG A 404 -1.31 -24.49 0.63
C ARG A 404 -2.56 -25.24 1.05
N ILE A 405 -3.31 -24.69 2.02
CA ILE A 405 -4.59 -25.27 2.46
C ILE A 405 -5.59 -25.23 1.29
N LEU A 406 -5.78 -24.08 0.66
CA LEU A 406 -6.67 -23.95 -0.49
C LEU A 406 -6.21 -24.83 -1.66
N ASN A 407 -4.91 -24.96 -1.89
CA ASN A 407 -4.39 -25.81 -2.96
C ASN A 407 -4.75 -27.28 -2.71
N LEU A 408 -4.65 -27.74 -1.47
CA LEU A 408 -5.06 -29.08 -1.09
C LEU A 408 -6.55 -29.30 -1.32
N VAL A 409 -7.38 -28.34 -0.89
CA VAL A 409 -8.83 -28.39 -1.10
C VAL A 409 -9.16 -28.42 -2.60
N ALA A 410 -8.55 -27.56 -3.41
CA ALA A 410 -8.79 -27.52 -4.86
C ALA A 410 -8.35 -28.81 -5.57
N HIS A 411 -7.29 -29.48 -5.13
CA HIS A 411 -6.91 -30.79 -5.67
C HIS A 411 -7.93 -31.87 -5.33
N TYR A 412 -8.46 -31.86 -4.11
CA TYR A 412 -9.54 -32.75 -3.68
C TYR A 412 -10.80 -32.51 -4.53
N GLU A 413 -11.20 -31.26 -4.74
CA GLU A 413 -12.34 -30.92 -5.61
C GLU A 413 -12.17 -31.35 -7.06
N ALA A 414 -10.95 -31.28 -7.58
CA ALA A 414 -10.65 -31.62 -8.96
C ALA A 414 -10.57 -33.13 -9.23
N GLY A 415 -10.65 -33.98 -8.18
CA GLY A 415 -10.46 -35.43 -8.29
C GLY A 415 -9.04 -35.81 -8.74
N LEU A 416 -8.03 -34.99 -8.41
CA LEU A 416 -6.64 -35.20 -8.80
C LEU A 416 -5.90 -36.07 -7.78
N ASP A 417 -6.33 -37.33 -7.65
CA ASP A 417 -5.92 -38.23 -6.56
C ASP A 417 -4.42 -38.60 -6.57
N TYR A 418 -3.81 -38.67 -7.76
CA TYR A 418 -2.44 -39.18 -7.94
C TYR A 418 -1.36 -38.41 -7.14
N ASN A 419 -1.60 -37.15 -6.80
CA ASN A 419 -0.64 -36.29 -6.10
C ASN A 419 -1.10 -35.88 -4.69
N LEU A 420 -2.28 -36.31 -4.25
CA LEU A 420 -2.90 -35.79 -3.03
C LEU A 420 -2.09 -36.17 -1.78
N ASP A 421 -1.60 -37.40 -1.67
CA ASP A 421 -0.76 -37.86 -0.55
C ASP A 421 0.54 -37.06 -0.41
N VAL A 422 1.18 -36.76 -1.54
CA VAL A 422 2.41 -35.96 -1.58
C VAL A 422 2.10 -34.53 -1.13
N LEU A 423 0.97 -33.98 -1.61
CA LEU A 423 0.53 -32.63 -1.25
C LEU A 423 0.20 -32.54 0.24
N ILE A 424 -0.58 -33.48 0.80
CA ILE A 424 -0.90 -33.57 2.24
C ILE A 424 0.39 -33.59 3.06
N LYS A 425 1.33 -34.49 2.75
CA LYS A 425 2.61 -34.60 3.47
C LYS A 425 3.41 -33.30 3.40
N SER A 426 3.45 -32.66 2.22
CA SER A 426 4.18 -31.42 2.04
C SER A 426 3.55 -30.24 2.80
N THR A 427 2.22 -30.15 2.81
CA THR A 427 1.46 -29.11 3.51
C THR A 427 1.57 -29.32 5.02
N TYR A 428 1.38 -30.54 5.51
CA TYR A 428 1.58 -30.89 6.91
C TYR A 428 3.00 -30.52 7.39
N LYS A 429 4.04 -30.92 6.63
CA LYS A 429 5.44 -30.61 6.96
C LYS A 429 5.73 -29.10 6.97
N PHE A 430 5.03 -28.32 6.16
CA PHE A 430 5.12 -26.86 6.18
C PHE A 430 4.46 -26.29 7.44
N LEU A 431 3.22 -26.68 7.72
CA LEU A 431 2.44 -26.16 8.86
C LEU A 431 3.14 -26.43 10.20
N ILE A 432 3.67 -27.63 10.45
CA ILE A 432 4.36 -27.94 11.71
C ILE A 432 5.67 -27.16 11.94
N LYS A 433 6.22 -26.52 10.90
CA LYS A 433 7.44 -25.71 10.99
C LYS A 433 7.15 -24.23 11.26
N MET A 434 5.89 -23.82 11.17
CA MET A 434 5.50 -22.46 11.52
C MET A 434 5.65 -22.29 13.04
N GLU A 435 6.36 -21.24 13.46
CA GLU A 435 6.62 -20.99 14.89
C GLU A 435 5.33 -20.62 15.65
N ASP A 436 4.30 -20.19 14.92
CA ASP A 436 3.33 -19.22 15.41
C ASP A 436 1.89 -19.55 14.95
N LEU A 437 1.50 -20.82 15.14
CA LEU A 437 0.25 -21.41 14.64
C LEU A 437 -1.02 -20.95 15.38
N TYR A 438 -2.03 -20.53 14.62
CA TYR A 438 -3.40 -20.32 15.09
C TYR A 438 -4.08 -21.65 15.45
N GLU A 439 -5.09 -21.63 16.31
CA GLU A 439 -5.84 -22.84 16.71
C GLU A 439 -6.53 -23.48 15.51
N VAL A 440 -7.07 -22.68 14.59
CA VAL A 440 -7.63 -23.18 13.31
C VAL A 440 -6.58 -23.95 12.52
N GLN A 441 -5.34 -23.46 12.42
CA GLN A 441 -4.26 -24.17 11.72
C GLN A 441 -3.88 -25.46 12.44
N LYS A 442 -3.90 -25.49 13.78
CA LYS A 442 -3.66 -26.72 14.56
C LYS A 442 -4.74 -27.77 14.31
N GLU A 443 -6.01 -27.37 14.22
CA GLU A 443 -7.10 -28.29 13.86
C GLU A 443 -6.95 -28.81 12.43
N PHE A 444 -6.53 -27.96 11.48
CA PHE A 444 -6.16 -28.44 10.15
C PHE A 444 -5.02 -29.46 10.19
N ILE A 445 -3.95 -29.23 10.96
CA ILE A 445 -2.85 -30.19 11.11
C ILE A 445 -3.36 -31.54 11.64
N LYS A 446 -4.26 -31.53 12.62
CA LYS A 446 -4.88 -32.75 13.17
C LYS A 446 -5.73 -33.47 12.11
N PHE A 447 -6.56 -32.72 11.38
CA PHE A 447 -7.37 -33.24 10.29
C PHE A 447 -6.50 -33.89 9.20
N LEU A 448 -5.46 -33.19 8.73
CA LEU A 448 -4.54 -33.70 7.72
C LEU A 448 -3.78 -34.96 8.16
N ARG A 449 -3.48 -35.10 9.45
CA ARG A 449 -2.85 -36.31 9.99
C ARG A 449 -3.79 -37.51 9.92
N GLY A 450 -5.09 -37.31 10.11
CA GLY A 450 -6.10 -38.38 10.06
C GLY A 450 -6.45 -38.83 8.64
N LEU A 451 -6.29 -37.97 7.63
CA LEU A 451 -6.69 -38.25 6.24
C LEU A 451 -6.08 -39.50 5.61
N GLY A 452 -4.87 -39.91 6.05
CA GLY A 452 -4.20 -41.10 5.50
C GLY A 452 -4.91 -42.42 5.81
N ASP A 453 -5.75 -42.44 6.84
CA ASP A 453 -6.40 -43.65 7.37
C ASP A 453 -7.93 -43.66 7.14
N ILE A 454 -8.47 -42.68 6.40
CA ILE A 454 -9.92 -42.47 6.23
C ILE A 454 -10.40 -43.10 4.92
N TYR A 455 -11.45 -43.92 4.98
CA TYR A 455 -12.09 -44.46 3.78
C TYR A 455 -13.02 -43.41 3.11
N PRO A 456 -13.27 -43.48 1.78
CA PRO A 456 -14.09 -42.49 1.07
C PRO A 456 -15.48 -42.22 1.68
N HIS A 457 -16.11 -43.25 2.26
CA HIS A 457 -17.42 -43.13 2.90
C HIS A 457 -17.38 -42.43 4.28
N GLU A 458 -16.21 -42.33 4.90
CA GLU A 458 -16.00 -41.72 6.22
C GLU A 458 -15.61 -40.24 6.12
N VAL A 459 -15.12 -39.79 4.97
CA VAL A 459 -14.67 -38.40 4.73
C VAL A 459 -15.74 -37.38 5.11
N LYS A 460 -17.01 -37.65 4.80
CA LYS A 460 -18.12 -36.75 5.15
C LYS A 460 -18.26 -36.57 6.67
N ASN A 461 -18.08 -37.63 7.45
CA ASN A 461 -18.14 -37.55 8.91
C ASN A 461 -16.97 -36.74 9.47
N GLU A 462 -15.80 -36.82 8.84
CA GLU A 462 -14.61 -36.05 9.22
C GLU A 462 -14.77 -34.55 8.89
N PHE A 463 -15.41 -34.22 7.76
CA PHE A 463 -15.82 -32.85 7.48
C PHE A 463 -16.82 -32.30 8.51
N ILE A 464 -17.78 -33.10 8.97
CA ILE A 464 -18.72 -32.71 10.04
C ILE A 464 -17.97 -32.44 11.35
N LYS A 465 -17.01 -33.30 11.72
CA LYS A 465 -16.17 -33.11 12.91
C LYS A 465 -15.34 -31.84 12.82
N LEU A 466 -14.68 -31.61 11.68
CA LEU A 466 -13.88 -30.41 11.44
C LEU A 466 -14.75 -29.15 11.46
N HIS A 467 -15.91 -29.17 10.79
CA HIS A 467 -16.85 -28.04 10.76
C HIS A 467 -17.30 -27.66 12.17
N LYS A 468 -17.75 -28.65 12.95
CA LYS A 468 -18.17 -28.42 14.34
C LYS A 468 -17.06 -27.77 15.15
N LYS A 469 -15.82 -28.24 15.00
CA LYS A 469 -14.68 -27.70 15.74
C LYS A 469 -14.28 -26.29 15.30
N LEU A 470 -14.28 -26.03 13.99
CA LEU A 470 -13.96 -24.70 13.46
C LEU A 470 -15.03 -23.66 13.82
N LYS A 471 -16.29 -24.07 13.89
CA LYS A 471 -17.40 -23.20 14.29
C LYS A 471 -17.27 -22.68 15.73
N GLU A 472 -16.63 -23.43 16.63
CA GLU A 472 -16.32 -22.96 18.00
C GLU A 472 -15.39 -21.73 18.01
N PHE A 473 -14.63 -21.51 16.92
CA PHE A 473 -13.69 -20.41 16.77
C PHE A 473 -14.22 -19.24 15.95
N GLU A 474 -15.45 -19.33 15.43
CA GLU A 474 -16.04 -18.30 14.56
C GLU A 474 -16.23 -16.97 15.31
N ASP A 475 -16.69 -17.05 16.56
CA ASP A 475 -16.91 -15.90 17.45
C ASP A 475 -15.69 -15.57 18.34
N ASP A 476 -14.59 -16.31 18.21
CA ASP A 476 -13.37 -16.07 18.98
C ASP A 476 -12.63 -14.82 18.46
N SER A 477 -12.34 -13.90 19.37
CA SER A 477 -11.71 -12.60 19.06
C SER A 477 -10.32 -12.70 18.45
N TYR A 478 -9.65 -13.85 18.57
CA TYR A 478 -8.31 -14.08 18.05
C TYR A 478 -8.28 -15.05 16.86
N GLN A 479 -9.18 -16.05 16.83
CA GLN A 479 -9.17 -17.13 15.85
C GLN A 479 -10.04 -16.86 14.61
N SER A 480 -11.04 -15.99 14.72
CA SER A 480 -11.96 -15.65 13.61
C SER A 480 -11.23 -15.18 12.34
N ARG A 481 -10.02 -14.64 12.48
CA ARG A 481 -9.13 -14.25 11.37
C ARG A 481 -8.88 -15.37 10.36
N ALA A 482 -8.75 -16.62 10.79
CA ALA A 482 -8.41 -17.71 9.87
C ALA A 482 -9.46 -17.88 8.77
N PHE A 483 -10.70 -17.48 9.05
CA PHE A 483 -11.82 -17.51 8.11
C PHE A 483 -11.81 -16.33 7.12
N LEU A 484 -10.99 -15.29 7.35
CA LEU A 484 -10.87 -14.13 6.45
C LEU A 484 -10.07 -14.45 5.18
N TYR A 485 -9.17 -15.44 5.25
CA TYR A 485 -8.36 -15.85 4.09
C TYR A 485 -9.08 -16.90 3.26
N LEU A 486 -9.79 -17.81 3.89
CA LEU A 486 -10.54 -18.87 3.24
C LEU A 486 -11.80 -19.12 4.04
N ASP A 487 -12.97 -18.97 3.42
CA ASP A 487 -14.25 -19.34 4.02
C ASP A 487 -14.41 -20.87 4.02
N ILE A 488 -13.56 -21.52 4.81
CA ILE A 488 -13.54 -22.97 4.95
C ILE A 488 -14.84 -23.48 5.58
N ILE A 489 -15.50 -22.67 6.40
CA ILE A 489 -16.79 -23.03 7.00
C ILE A 489 -17.83 -23.21 5.89
N SER A 490 -17.97 -22.22 4.99
CA SER A 490 -18.87 -22.34 3.84
C SER A 490 -18.47 -23.47 2.90
N TRP A 491 -17.16 -23.73 2.71
CA TRP A 491 -16.73 -24.91 1.95
C TRP A 491 -17.15 -26.23 2.61
N LEU A 492 -16.94 -26.39 3.93
CA LEU A 492 -17.32 -27.61 4.64
C LEU A 492 -18.85 -27.82 4.59
N GLU A 493 -19.63 -26.76 4.75
CA GLU A 493 -21.09 -26.80 4.60
C GLU A 493 -21.50 -27.23 3.20
N SER A 494 -20.83 -26.71 2.17
CA SER A 494 -21.06 -27.12 0.78
C SER A 494 -20.89 -28.63 0.58
N LYS A 495 -19.93 -29.25 1.30
CA LYS A 495 -19.69 -30.71 1.27
C LYS A 495 -20.64 -31.52 2.14
N ILE A 496 -21.05 -30.98 3.27
CA ILE A 496 -22.00 -31.63 4.16
C ILE A 496 -23.39 -31.66 3.49
N GLU A 497 -23.79 -30.54 2.86
CA GLU A 497 -25.10 -30.36 2.21
C GLU A 497 -25.12 -30.83 0.74
N ASN A 498 -23.96 -31.11 0.15
CA ASN A 498 -23.81 -31.47 -1.26
C ASN A 498 -24.36 -30.39 -2.21
N LYS A 499 -23.96 -29.13 -1.98
CA LYS A 499 -24.28 -27.96 -2.79
C LYS A 499 -23.01 -27.28 -3.30
N PRO A 500 -23.06 -26.48 -4.38
CA PRO A 500 -21.93 -25.64 -4.77
C PRO A 500 -21.59 -24.62 -3.68
N ILE A 501 -20.30 -24.35 -3.46
CA ILE A 501 -19.83 -23.37 -2.47
C ILE A 501 -20.38 -21.96 -2.73
N ALA A 502 -20.47 -21.56 -4.01
CA ALA A 502 -21.05 -20.27 -4.39
C ALA A 502 -22.48 -20.11 -3.89
N SER A 503 -23.30 -21.16 -3.95
CA SER A 503 -24.68 -21.16 -3.46
C SER A 503 -24.74 -20.98 -1.95
N VAL A 504 -23.88 -21.67 -1.18
CA VAL A 504 -23.83 -21.53 0.28
C VAL A 504 -23.46 -20.10 0.69
N ILE A 505 -22.44 -19.51 0.05
CA ILE A 505 -22.01 -18.13 0.33
C ILE A 505 -23.12 -17.15 -0.06
N ARG A 506 -23.81 -17.38 -1.19
CA ARG A 506 -24.93 -16.57 -1.64
C ARG A 506 -26.12 -16.64 -0.67
N GLU A 507 -26.49 -17.82 -0.21
CA GLU A 507 -27.55 -18.03 0.79
C GLU A 507 -27.25 -17.27 2.09
N LYS A 508 -26.01 -17.35 2.58
CA LYS A 508 -25.55 -16.57 3.76
C LYS A 508 -25.61 -15.07 3.52
N PHE A 509 -25.23 -14.61 2.33
CA PHE A 509 -25.31 -13.20 1.98
C PHE A 509 -26.76 -12.71 1.98
N GLU A 510 -27.68 -13.47 1.38
CA GLU A 510 -29.11 -13.13 1.32
C GLU A 510 -29.76 -13.13 2.71
N GLN A 511 -29.37 -14.06 3.60
CA GLN A 511 -29.81 -14.04 5.01
C GLN A 511 -29.33 -12.78 5.74
N ASN A 512 -28.06 -12.40 5.57
CA ASN A 512 -27.51 -11.19 6.19
C ASN A 512 -28.19 -9.91 5.68
N LEU A 513 -28.69 -9.88 4.44
CA LEU A 513 -29.48 -8.75 3.91
C LEU A 513 -30.88 -8.65 4.53
N ILE A 514 -31.43 -9.75 5.04
CA ILE A 514 -32.75 -9.76 5.70
C ILE A 514 -32.62 -9.32 7.18
N GLU A 515 -31.47 -9.61 7.81
CA GLU A 515 -31.21 -9.32 9.23
C GLU A 515 -30.67 -7.91 9.51
N ASN A 516 -30.09 -7.24 8.51
CA ASN A 516 -29.59 -5.85 8.61
C ASN A 516 -30.57 -4.87 7.96
#